data_AF-A0A559M8M1-F1
#
_entry.id   AF-A0A559M8M1-F1
#
_cell.length_a   1.000
_cell.length_b   1.000
_cell.length_c   1.000
_cell.angle_alpha   90.00
_cell.angle_beta   90.00
_cell.angle_gamma   90.00
#
_symmetry.space_group_name_H-M   'P 1'
#
loop_
_entity.id
_entity.type
_entity.pdbx_description
1 polymer ?
#
loop_
_entity_poly.entity_id
_entity_poly.type
_entity_poly.pdbx_seq_one_letter_code
_entity_poly.pdbx_strand_id
1 'polypeptide(L)'
;MKYDTSLVDMHWTDGDSFIEPAPITYQDIASDAQHMRNSDNASVEKLLPTENTDDCEQVLEQFKESERTGKSRRHLRRARNIVIFALASWGFFNIITQIIHKLPESIHHQHPEPQDLKTESISHSPRRSCACGSSTAEAIALGCVYDSLSPAWMQPYCQDAALTAEFETLGDGPNGTWKYYADRNHTQELSM
;
A
#
# COMPACT_ATOMS: atom_id res chain seq x y z
N MET A 1 -7.52 -39.68 18.65
CA MET A 1 -8.31 -39.71 17.41
C MET A 1 -7.41 -40.15 16.26
N LYS A 2 -7.91 -40.99 15.35
CA LYS A 2 -7.19 -41.41 14.14
C LYS A 2 -7.53 -40.41 13.04
N TYR A 3 -6.52 -39.81 12.40
CA TYR A 3 -6.72 -38.94 11.25
C TYR A 3 -6.72 -39.80 9.98
N ASP A 4 -7.81 -39.72 9.22
CA ASP A 4 -7.91 -40.28 7.87
C ASP A 4 -7.40 -39.23 6.88
N THR A 5 -6.27 -39.52 6.24
CA THR A 5 -5.66 -38.69 5.21
C THR A 5 -6.24 -39.08 3.85
N SER A 6 -7.48 -38.66 3.56
CA SER A 6 -7.97 -38.63 2.19
C SER A 6 -7.55 -37.31 1.55
N LEU A 7 -6.56 -37.44 0.68
CA LEU A 7 -5.92 -36.42 -0.15
C LEU A 7 -6.95 -35.74 -1.05
N VAL A 8 -7.33 -34.49 -0.72
CA VAL A 8 -8.08 -33.62 -1.63
C VAL A 8 -7.05 -32.84 -2.44
N ASP A 9 -6.80 -33.29 -3.67
CA ASP A 9 -6.02 -32.57 -4.66
C ASP A 9 -6.69 -31.21 -4.97
N MET A 10 -6.20 -30.13 -4.35
CA MET A 10 -6.50 -28.78 -4.78
C MET A 10 -5.65 -28.44 -6.01
N HIS A 11 -6.21 -28.72 -7.18
CA HIS A 11 -5.66 -28.26 -8.45
C HIS A 11 -5.90 -26.74 -8.58
N TRP A 12 -4.86 -25.94 -8.32
CA TRP A 12 -4.85 -24.54 -8.71
C TRP A 12 -4.68 -24.47 -10.23
N THR A 13 -5.69 -23.95 -10.94
CA THR A 13 -5.55 -23.65 -12.36
C THR A 13 -4.75 -22.36 -12.51
N ASP A 14 -3.50 -22.48 -12.95
CA ASP A 14 -2.71 -21.37 -13.47
C ASP A 14 -3.40 -20.83 -14.73
N GLY A 15 -4.00 -19.65 -14.62
CA GLY A 15 -4.83 -19.09 -15.67
C GLY A 15 -4.90 -17.58 -15.61
N ASP A 16 -3.76 -16.91 -15.62
CA ASP A 16 -3.68 -15.51 -16.07
C ASP A 16 -2.41 -15.32 -16.91
N SER A 17 -2.60 -15.33 -18.23
CA SER A 17 -1.62 -14.93 -19.22
C SER A 17 -1.30 -13.44 -19.05
N PHE A 18 -0.18 -13.15 -18.40
CA PHE A 18 0.40 -11.81 -18.35
C PHE A 18 0.93 -11.44 -19.74
N ILE A 19 0.21 -10.58 -20.46
CA ILE A 19 0.71 -9.94 -21.67
C ILE A 19 1.76 -8.91 -21.22
N GLU A 20 3.04 -9.20 -21.47
CA GLU A 20 4.11 -8.20 -21.31
C GLU A 20 3.84 -7.02 -22.26
N PRO A 21 3.79 -5.77 -21.77
CA PRO A 21 3.81 -4.62 -22.67
C PRO A 21 5.21 -4.49 -23.28
N ALA A 22 5.26 -4.31 -24.61
CA ALA A 22 6.50 -4.16 -25.36
C ALA A 22 7.36 -2.99 -24.83
N PRO A 23 8.69 -3.13 -24.83
CA PRO A 23 9.58 -2.06 -24.38
C PRO A 23 9.52 -0.87 -25.35
N ILE A 24 9.13 0.29 -24.83
CA ILE A 24 9.11 1.56 -25.56
C ILE A 24 10.57 1.92 -25.89
N THR A 25 10.91 2.00 -27.18
CA THR A 25 12.29 2.25 -27.59
C THR A 25 12.60 3.75 -27.53
N TYR A 26 13.88 4.10 -27.32
CA TYR A 26 14.32 5.51 -27.27
C TYR A 26 14.02 6.27 -28.58
N GLN A 27 13.86 5.54 -29.69
CA GLN A 27 13.46 6.10 -30.98
C GLN A 27 12.00 6.53 -31.02
N ASP A 28 11.10 5.89 -30.27
CA ASP A 28 9.68 6.27 -30.19
C ASP A 28 9.47 7.59 -29.43
N ILE A 29 10.33 7.87 -28.45
CA ILE A 29 10.31 9.14 -27.69
C ILE A 29 10.83 10.30 -28.56
N ALA A 30 11.79 10.03 -29.44
CA ALA A 30 12.39 11.04 -30.31
C ALA A 30 11.46 11.45 -31.47
N SER A 31 10.71 10.50 -32.04
CA SER A 31 9.73 10.76 -33.10
C SER A 31 8.56 11.60 -32.61
N ASP A 32 8.04 11.34 -31.40
CA ASP A 32 7.00 12.17 -30.77
C ASP A 32 7.49 13.59 -30.50
N ALA A 33 8.74 13.75 -30.05
CA ALA A 33 9.35 15.06 -29.81
C ALA A 33 9.63 15.87 -31.08
N GLN A 34 9.76 15.20 -32.25
CA GLN A 34 9.85 15.86 -33.55
C GLN A 34 8.46 16.21 -34.10
N HIS A 35 7.46 15.36 -33.88
CA HIS A 35 6.09 15.60 -34.33
C HIS A 35 5.46 16.80 -33.59
N MET A 36 5.74 16.98 -32.29
CA MET A 36 5.31 18.17 -31.56
C MET A 36 5.97 19.45 -32.10
N ARG A 37 7.27 19.41 -32.40
CA ARG A 37 8.02 20.55 -32.96
C ARG A 37 7.55 20.96 -34.35
N ASN A 38 7.20 19.98 -35.19
CA ASN A 38 6.66 20.22 -36.52
C ASN A 38 5.19 20.68 -36.51
N SER A 39 4.43 20.41 -35.45
CA SER A 39 3.10 21.00 -35.31
C SER A 39 3.17 22.49 -34.96
N ASP A 40 4.20 22.89 -34.20
CA ASP A 40 4.42 24.28 -33.82
C ASP A 40 4.93 25.11 -35.01
N ASN A 41 5.82 24.57 -35.86
CA ASN A 41 6.33 25.31 -37.03
C ASN A 41 5.28 25.48 -38.15
N ALA A 42 4.44 24.47 -38.40
CA ALA A 42 3.35 24.54 -39.39
C ALA A 42 2.27 25.57 -39.00
N SER A 43 2.12 25.84 -37.70
CA SER A 43 1.20 26.87 -37.19
C SER A 43 1.76 28.28 -37.36
N VAL A 44 3.09 28.43 -37.36
CA VAL A 44 3.79 29.71 -37.54
C VAL A 44 3.82 30.13 -39.02
N GLU A 45 3.98 29.19 -39.95
CA GLU A 45 4.06 29.48 -41.39
C GLU A 45 2.70 29.90 -41.99
N LYS A 46 1.59 29.55 -41.34
CA LYS A 46 0.23 29.90 -41.78
C LYS A 46 -0.22 31.33 -41.41
N LEU A 47 0.62 32.10 -40.72
CA LEU A 47 0.31 33.43 -40.18
C LEU A 47 1.15 34.57 -40.78
N LEU A 48 1.48 34.53 -42.08
CA LEU A 48 1.95 35.71 -42.79
C LEU A 48 0.78 36.39 -43.51
N PRO A 49 0.21 37.51 -43.00
CA PRO A 49 -0.66 38.37 -43.78
C PRO A 49 0.20 39.29 -44.65
N THR A 50 -0.21 39.39 -45.91
CA THR A 50 0.22 40.44 -46.83
C THR A 50 -0.15 41.81 -46.28
N GLU A 51 0.87 42.67 -46.18
CA GLU A 51 0.90 44.09 -45.85
C GLU A 51 -0.40 44.89 -46.16
N ASN A 52 -1.06 45.40 -45.10
CA ASN A 52 -1.95 46.56 -45.13
C ASN A 52 -2.02 47.21 -43.73
N THR A 53 -1.92 48.54 -43.66
CA THR A 53 -1.50 49.32 -42.49
C THR A 53 -2.60 49.78 -41.52
N ASP A 54 -3.79 49.19 -41.55
CA ASP A 54 -4.87 49.46 -40.57
C ASP A 54 -5.08 48.33 -39.54
N ASP A 55 -4.33 47.22 -39.66
CA ASP A 55 -4.47 46.01 -38.83
C ASP A 55 -3.50 45.96 -37.63
N CYS A 56 -2.67 46.98 -37.39
CA CYS A 56 -1.68 46.95 -36.31
C CYS A 56 -2.30 46.96 -34.90
N GLU A 57 -3.46 47.61 -34.73
CA GLU A 57 -4.09 47.77 -33.42
C GLU A 57 -4.85 46.51 -32.97
N GLN A 58 -5.56 45.84 -33.89
CA GLN A 58 -6.23 44.57 -33.60
C GLN A 58 -5.24 43.43 -33.35
N VAL A 59 -4.13 43.40 -34.09
CA VAL A 59 -3.09 42.40 -33.94
C VAL A 59 -2.40 42.54 -32.58
N LEU A 60 -2.16 43.76 -32.08
CA LEU A 60 -1.55 43.98 -30.77
C LEU A 60 -2.44 43.49 -29.61
N GLU A 61 -3.76 43.68 -29.70
CA GLU A 61 -4.71 43.20 -28.71
C GLU A 61 -4.88 41.68 -28.75
N GLN A 62 -4.88 41.05 -29.93
CA GLN A 62 -4.88 39.58 -30.06
C GLN A 62 -3.58 38.94 -29.54
N PHE A 63 -2.42 39.56 -29.79
CA PHE A 63 -1.15 39.11 -29.21
C PHE A 63 -1.14 39.24 -27.69
N LYS A 64 -1.73 40.29 -27.11
CA LYS A 64 -1.85 40.42 -25.64
C LYS A 64 -2.72 39.33 -25.03
N GLU A 65 -3.85 38.96 -25.64
CA GLU A 65 -4.70 37.86 -25.15
C GLU A 65 -4.03 36.48 -25.28
N SER A 66 -3.35 36.24 -26.41
CA SER A 66 -2.55 35.02 -26.65
C SER A 66 -1.38 34.90 -25.67
N GLU A 67 -0.68 36.00 -25.40
CA GLU A 67 0.37 36.03 -24.38
C GLU A 67 -0.19 35.82 -22.98
N ARG A 68 -1.37 36.36 -22.65
CA ARG A 68 -2.00 36.22 -21.33
C ARG A 68 -2.41 34.78 -21.05
N THR A 69 -2.97 34.10 -22.04
CA THR A 69 -3.34 32.67 -21.97
C THR A 69 -2.11 31.76 -21.95
N GLY A 70 -1.08 32.06 -22.74
CA GLY A 70 0.20 31.34 -22.74
C GLY A 70 1.02 31.53 -21.46
N LYS A 71 1.02 32.74 -20.87
CA LYS A 71 1.61 33.02 -19.55
C LYS A 71 0.84 32.26 -18.47
N SER A 72 -0.50 32.34 -18.46
CA SER A 72 -1.36 31.62 -17.50
C SER A 72 -1.14 30.10 -17.51
N ARG A 73 -1.05 29.47 -18.69
CA ARG A 73 -0.76 28.03 -18.81
C ARG A 73 0.64 27.66 -18.32
N ARG A 74 1.64 28.52 -18.53
CA ARG A 74 2.99 28.37 -17.97
C ARG A 74 3.01 28.52 -16.45
N HIS A 75 2.26 29.48 -15.91
CA HIS A 75 2.12 29.67 -14.46
C HIS A 75 1.39 28.50 -13.81
N LEU A 76 0.32 27.97 -14.42
CA LEU A 76 -0.40 26.80 -13.91
C LEU A 76 0.49 25.54 -13.91
N ARG A 77 1.30 25.33 -14.95
CA ARG A 77 2.28 24.23 -14.99
C ARG A 77 3.34 24.36 -13.90
N ARG A 78 3.85 25.58 -13.65
CA ARG A 78 4.80 25.84 -12.56
C ARG A 78 4.15 25.64 -11.19
N ALA A 79 2.94 26.16 -10.98
CA ALA A 79 2.18 25.99 -9.74
C ALA A 79 1.90 24.51 -9.45
N ARG A 80 1.47 23.75 -10.46
CA ARG A 80 1.28 22.29 -10.35
C ARG A 80 2.57 21.59 -9.90
N ASN A 81 3.69 21.89 -10.53
CA ASN A 81 4.96 21.28 -10.16
C ASN A 81 5.38 21.68 -8.73
N ILE A 82 5.20 22.95 -8.34
CA ILE A 82 5.46 23.42 -6.97
C ILE A 82 4.60 22.66 -5.95
N VAL A 83 3.31 22.49 -6.23
CA VAL A 83 2.40 21.74 -5.35
C VAL A 83 2.84 20.28 -5.23
N ILE A 84 3.21 19.62 -6.34
CA ILE A 84 3.72 18.24 -6.32
C ILE A 84 4.98 18.15 -5.46
N PHE A 85 5.95 19.05 -5.66
CA PHE A 85 7.18 19.05 -4.86
C PHE A 85 6.93 19.36 -3.38
N ALA A 86 5.98 20.25 -3.06
CA ALA A 86 5.62 20.56 -1.68
C ALA A 86 4.93 19.37 -0.99
N LEU A 87 4.03 18.67 -1.68
CA LEU A 87 3.39 17.46 -1.14
C LEU A 87 4.39 16.32 -1.00
N ALA A 88 5.28 16.14 -1.98
CA ALA A 88 6.32 15.13 -1.93
C ALA A 88 7.31 15.40 -0.77
N SER A 89 7.75 16.64 -0.58
CA SER A 89 8.64 17.00 0.52
C SER A 89 7.95 16.89 1.89
N TRP A 90 6.67 17.27 1.98
CA TRP A 90 5.89 17.10 3.21
C TRP A 90 5.69 15.63 3.60
N GLY A 91 5.37 14.78 2.62
CA GLY A 91 5.25 13.34 2.83
C GLY A 91 6.59 12.70 3.19
N PHE A 92 7.65 13.07 2.47
CA PHE A 92 9.01 12.60 2.75
C PHE A 92 9.50 13.03 4.13
N PHE A 93 9.21 14.26 4.56
CA PHE A 93 9.52 14.73 5.90
C PHE A 93 8.75 13.95 6.99
N ASN A 94 7.47 13.65 6.77
CA ASN A 94 6.70 12.79 7.69
C ASN A 94 7.27 11.36 7.77
N ILE A 95 7.65 10.78 6.63
CA ILE A 95 8.24 9.43 6.60
C ILE A 95 9.62 9.42 7.25
N ILE A 96 10.47 10.42 6.95
CA ILE A 96 11.79 10.56 7.57
C ILE A 96 11.67 10.79 9.07
N THR A 97 10.80 11.68 9.52
CA THR A 97 10.61 11.91 10.96
C THR A 97 10.14 10.63 11.64
N GLN A 98 9.20 9.88 11.04
CA GLN A 98 8.84 8.56 11.55
C GLN A 98 9.99 7.57 11.54
N ILE A 99 10.80 7.48 10.48
CA ILE A 99 11.95 6.57 10.42
C ILE A 99 13.05 6.98 11.40
N ILE A 100 13.31 8.27 11.61
CA ILE A 100 14.27 8.77 12.59
C ILE A 100 13.77 8.52 14.02
N HIS A 101 12.47 8.70 14.28
CA HIS A 101 11.86 8.34 15.57
C HIS A 101 11.71 6.81 15.76
N LYS A 102 11.73 6.03 14.67
CA LYS A 102 11.66 4.55 14.67
C LYS A 102 13.03 3.89 14.49
N LEU A 103 14.09 4.63 14.18
CA LEU A 103 15.46 4.19 14.27
C LEU A 103 15.74 4.12 15.77
N PRO A 104 15.81 2.92 16.35
CA PRO A 104 16.17 2.80 17.74
C PRO A 104 17.66 3.12 17.79
N GLU A 105 18.00 4.37 18.11
CA GLU A 105 19.04 4.48 19.12
C GLU A 105 18.52 3.67 20.31
N SER A 106 19.33 2.68 20.67
CA SER A 106 19.09 1.60 21.62
C SER A 106 18.81 2.09 23.05
N ILE A 107 18.09 3.21 23.25
CA ILE A 107 17.88 3.83 24.55
C ILE A 107 16.47 4.45 24.60
N HIS A 108 15.54 3.60 25.04
CA HIS A 108 14.73 3.86 26.23
C HIS A 108 13.82 5.09 26.21
N HIS A 109 12.53 4.94 25.84
CA HIS A 109 11.47 5.77 26.42
C HIS A 109 10.16 4.97 26.59
N GLN A 110 10.00 4.49 27.82
CA GLN A 110 8.79 3.93 28.39
C GLN A 110 7.96 5.09 28.96
N HIS A 111 6.64 5.06 28.72
CA HIS A 111 5.68 6.02 29.28
C HIS A 111 5.69 5.96 30.83
N PRO A 112 5.61 7.09 31.54
CA PRO A 112 5.67 7.10 32.99
C PRO A 112 4.31 6.75 33.57
N GLU A 113 4.24 5.69 34.38
CA GLU A 113 3.26 5.59 35.45
C GLU A 113 4.01 5.30 36.75
N PRO A 114 3.68 5.98 37.87
CA PRO A 114 4.55 6.07 39.02
C PRO A 114 4.21 4.97 40.03
N GLN A 115 5.23 4.31 40.58
CA GLN A 115 5.64 4.37 42.00
C GLN A 115 6.46 3.12 42.39
N ASP A 116 7.57 3.43 43.08
CA ASP A 116 8.30 2.62 44.05
C ASP A 116 9.17 1.45 43.59
N LEU A 117 10.29 1.86 42.97
CA LEU A 117 11.67 1.47 43.33
C LEU A 117 11.87 0.19 44.17
N LYS A 118 12.20 -0.91 43.50
CA LYS A 118 13.27 -1.80 43.97
C LYS A 118 14.10 -2.25 42.77
N THR A 119 15.20 -1.52 42.58
CA THR A 119 16.27 -1.88 41.65
C THR A 119 16.95 -3.16 42.15
N GLU A 120 16.53 -4.30 41.64
CA GLU A 120 17.35 -5.50 41.59
C GLU A 120 17.45 -5.95 40.13
N SER A 121 18.69 -6.01 39.65
CA SER A 121 19.19 -6.58 38.40
C SER A 121 18.14 -7.00 37.35
N ILE A 122 18.13 -6.28 36.21
CA ILE A 122 17.54 -6.79 34.97
C ILE A 122 18.32 -8.04 34.55
N SER A 123 17.93 -9.19 35.11
CA SER A 123 18.04 -10.45 34.41
C SER A 123 17.31 -10.24 33.10
N HIS A 124 18.05 -10.29 31.99
CA HIS A 124 17.44 -10.38 30.66
C HIS A 124 16.59 -11.65 30.65
N SER A 125 15.33 -11.51 31.06
CA SER A 125 14.30 -12.50 30.79
C SER A 125 14.33 -12.67 29.27
N PRO A 126 14.56 -13.90 28.75
CA PRO A 126 14.53 -14.12 27.32
C PRO A 126 13.21 -13.54 26.82
N ARG A 127 13.25 -12.60 25.87
CA ARG A 127 12.02 -12.18 25.18
C ARG A 127 11.40 -13.46 24.68
N ARG A 128 10.32 -13.92 25.34
CA ARG A 128 9.76 -15.22 25.05
C ARG A 128 9.23 -15.16 23.61
N SER A 129 9.76 -16.02 22.75
CA SER A 129 9.47 -16.01 21.32
C SER A 129 8.09 -16.59 21.04
N CYS A 130 7.18 -15.80 20.47
CA CYS A 130 5.85 -16.29 20.05
C CYS A 130 5.86 -17.23 18.84
N ALA A 131 7.03 -17.67 18.37
CA ALA A 131 7.16 -18.56 17.23
C ALA A 131 6.65 -19.98 17.55
N CYS A 132 5.93 -20.57 16.60
CA CYS A 132 5.33 -21.90 16.68
C CYS A 132 5.65 -22.76 15.45
N GLY A 133 6.90 -22.67 15.00
CA GLY A 133 7.37 -23.46 13.87
C GLY A 133 6.76 -23.05 12.54
N SER A 134 6.90 -23.94 11.55
CA SER A 134 6.49 -23.75 10.16
C SER A 134 5.41 -24.73 9.71
N SER A 135 5.03 -25.68 10.56
CA SER A 135 3.98 -26.68 10.29
C SER A 135 3.12 -26.92 11.52
N THR A 136 1.89 -27.41 11.30
CA THR A 136 0.97 -27.82 12.38
C THR A 136 1.58 -28.89 13.30
N ALA A 137 2.29 -29.87 12.73
CA ALA A 137 2.96 -30.91 13.50
C ALA A 137 4.07 -30.35 14.40
N GLU A 138 4.85 -29.40 13.89
CA GLU A 138 5.88 -28.70 14.66
C GLU A 138 5.26 -27.83 15.77
N ALA A 139 4.20 -27.07 15.46
CA ALA A 139 3.49 -26.26 16.43
C ALA A 139 2.98 -27.09 17.62
N ILE A 140 2.35 -28.24 17.33
CA ILE A 140 1.87 -29.17 18.36
C ILE A 140 3.05 -29.74 19.16
N ALA A 141 4.14 -30.13 18.50
CA ALA A 141 5.34 -30.62 19.18
C ALA A 141 6.00 -29.57 20.09
N LEU A 142 5.87 -28.28 19.74
CA LEU A 142 6.34 -27.14 20.52
C LEU A 142 5.37 -26.72 21.64
N GLY A 143 4.22 -27.40 21.79
CA GLY A 143 3.22 -27.09 22.81
C GLY A 143 2.44 -25.81 22.53
N CYS A 144 2.38 -25.39 21.26
CA CYS A 144 1.58 -24.25 20.85
C CYS A 144 0.09 -24.58 20.88
N VAL A 145 -0.69 -23.54 21.07
CA VAL A 145 -2.16 -23.54 21.08
C VAL A 145 -2.67 -22.87 19.82
N TYR A 146 -3.75 -23.40 19.26
CA TYR A 146 -4.40 -22.78 18.10
C TYR A 146 -5.29 -21.63 18.58
N ASP A 147 -5.11 -20.46 18.00
CA ASP A 147 -5.97 -19.31 18.22
C ASP A 147 -6.90 -19.15 17.01
N SER A 148 -8.20 -19.33 17.22
CA SER A 148 -9.21 -19.16 16.18
C SER A 148 -9.49 -17.71 15.85
N LEU A 149 -9.26 -16.79 16.79
CA LEU A 149 -9.44 -15.35 16.60
C LEU A 149 -8.39 -14.79 15.64
N SER A 150 -7.13 -15.20 15.81
CA SER A 150 -6.04 -14.96 14.87
C SER A 150 -5.61 -16.31 14.30
N PRO A 151 -6.24 -16.83 13.23
CA PRO A 151 -6.19 -18.24 12.78
C PRO A 151 -4.76 -18.76 12.52
N ALA A 152 -4.05 -19.08 13.61
CA ALA A 152 -2.63 -19.32 13.68
C ALA A 152 -2.28 -20.12 14.94
N TRP A 153 -1.10 -20.74 14.94
CA TRP A 153 -0.54 -21.39 16.12
C TRP A 153 0.30 -20.41 16.91
N MET A 154 0.04 -20.32 18.22
CA MET A 154 0.68 -19.37 19.11
C MET A 154 1.15 -20.04 20.40
N GLN A 155 2.18 -19.47 21.01
CA GLN A 155 2.59 -19.89 22.34
C GLN A 155 1.49 -19.53 23.35
N PRO A 156 1.26 -20.34 24.41
CA PRO A 156 0.19 -20.08 25.38
C PRO A 156 0.25 -18.72 26.06
N TYR A 157 1.44 -18.13 26.19
CA TYR A 157 1.62 -16.80 26.78
C TYR A 157 1.49 -15.65 25.78
N CYS A 158 1.41 -15.95 24.47
CA CYS A 158 1.18 -14.96 23.43
C CYS A 158 -0.30 -14.89 23.02
N GLN A 159 -1.06 -15.97 23.23
CA GLN A 159 -2.50 -16.00 23.00
C GLN A 159 -3.23 -15.30 24.16
N ASP A 160 -4.18 -14.44 23.83
CA ASP A 160 -5.17 -13.96 24.80
C ASP A 160 -6.31 -14.99 24.89
N ALA A 161 -6.15 -15.97 25.79
CA ALA A 161 -7.11 -17.06 25.93
C ALA A 161 -8.52 -16.58 26.33
N ALA A 162 -8.63 -15.46 27.04
CA ALA A 162 -9.94 -14.92 27.45
C ALA A 162 -10.67 -14.35 26.25
N LEU A 163 -9.95 -13.60 25.40
CA LEU A 163 -10.53 -13.02 24.18
C LEU A 163 -10.86 -14.10 23.14
N THR A 164 -10.00 -15.11 22.97
CA THR A 164 -10.32 -16.25 22.10
C THR A 164 -11.57 -16.97 22.60
N ALA A 165 -11.70 -17.20 23.92
CA ALA A 165 -12.87 -17.85 24.47
C ALA A 165 -14.15 -17.02 24.30
N GLU A 166 -14.07 -15.70 24.44
CA GLU A 166 -15.19 -14.81 24.13
C GLU A 166 -15.57 -14.93 22.64
N PHE A 167 -14.59 -14.83 21.75
CA PHE A 167 -14.81 -14.97 20.30
C PHE A 167 -15.54 -16.26 19.94
N GLU A 168 -15.15 -17.39 20.52
CA GLU A 168 -15.76 -18.72 20.28
C GLU A 168 -17.23 -18.84 20.70
N THR A 169 -17.76 -17.87 21.45
CA THR A 169 -19.16 -17.84 21.90
C THR A 169 -20.02 -16.81 21.16
N LEU A 170 -19.43 -16.03 20.26
CA LEU A 170 -20.10 -14.94 19.53
C LEU A 170 -20.52 -15.31 18.11
N GLY A 171 -20.32 -16.56 17.70
CA GLY A 171 -20.75 -17.07 16.41
C GLY A 171 -22.27 -17.18 16.26
N ASP A 172 -22.73 -17.31 15.02
CA ASP A 172 -24.14 -17.40 14.62
C ASP A 172 -24.71 -18.83 14.68
N GLY A 173 -23.90 -19.78 15.13
CA GLY A 173 -24.24 -21.18 15.32
C GLY A 173 -24.94 -21.51 16.63
N PRO A 174 -25.38 -22.77 16.77
CA PRO A 174 -25.93 -23.25 18.03
C PRO A 174 -24.90 -23.08 19.15
N ASN A 175 -25.35 -22.57 20.30
CA ASN A 175 -24.49 -22.26 21.45
C ASN A 175 -23.40 -21.19 21.18
N GLY A 176 -23.56 -20.36 20.14
CA GLY A 176 -22.63 -19.28 19.85
C GLY A 176 -21.37 -19.71 19.07
N THR A 177 -21.37 -20.90 18.47
CA THR A 177 -20.23 -21.38 17.66
C THR A 177 -20.20 -20.73 16.29
N TRP A 178 -19.01 -20.64 15.68
CA TRP A 178 -18.86 -20.17 14.30
C TRP A 178 -19.26 -21.25 13.29
N LYS A 179 -20.07 -20.89 12.28
CA LYS A 179 -20.34 -21.76 11.14
C LYS A 179 -19.36 -21.50 10.01
N TYR A 180 -18.85 -22.58 9.43
CA TYR A 180 -17.98 -22.52 8.26
C TYR A 180 -18.63 -23.27 7.11
N TYR A 181 -18.45 -22.79 5.88
CA TYR A 181 -19.08 -23.38 4.70
C TYR A 181 -18.03 -23.70 3.64
N ALA A 182 -18.19 -24.83 2.95
CA ALA A 182 -17.31 -25.26 1.86
C ALA A 182 -17.57 -24.50 0.56
N ASP A 183 -18.78 -23.96 0.41
CA ASP A 183 -19.26 -23.26 -0.77
C ASP A 183 -19.65 -21.81 -0.48
N ARG A 184 -19.59 -20.97 -1.52
CA ARG A 184 -19.97 -19.56 -1.44
C ARG A 184 -21.46 -19.32 -1.16
N ASN A 185 -22.32 -20.30 -1.42
CA ASN A 185 -23.77 -20.16 -1.22
C ASN A 185 -24.21 -20.58 0.19
N HIS A 186 -23.27 -20.96 1.07
CA HIS A 186 -23.53 -21.40 2.44
C HIS A 186 -24.49 -22.60 2.52
N THR A 187 -24.39 -23.53 1.57
CA THR A 187 -25.28 -24.69 1.49
C THR A 187 -24.67 -25.96 2.07
N GLN A 188 -23.34 -26.04 2.10
CA GLN A 188 -22.57 -27.15 2.62
C GLN A 188 -21.72 -26.66 3.80
N GLU A 189 -22.25 -26.84 5.01
CA GLU A 189 -21.54 -26.54 6.25
C GLU A 189 -20.37 -27.53 6.44
N LEU A 190 -19.22 -27.01 6.85
CA LEU A 190 -18.06 -27.80 7.24
C LEU A 190 -18.26 -28.28 8.69
N SER A 191 -18.33 -29.59 8.87
CA SER A 191 -18.24 -30.22 10.18
C SER A 191 -16.77 -30.36 10.59
N MET A 192 -16.41 -29.87 11.77
CA MET A 192 -15.13 -30.13 12.41
C MET A 192 -15.15 -31.41 13.25
#